data_AF-A0A2K8ZAT1-F1
#
_entry.id   AF-A0A2K8ZAT1-F1
#
_cell.length_a   1.000
_cell.length_b   1.000
_cell.length_c   1.000
_cell.angle_alpha   90.00
_cell.angle_beta   90.00
_cell.angle_gamma   90.00
#
_symmetry.space_group_name_H-M   'P 1'
#
loop_
_entity.id
_entity.type
_entity.pdbx_description
1 polymer ?
#
loop_
_entity_poly.entity_id
_entity_poly.type
_entity_poly.pdbx_seq_one_letter_code
_entity_poly.pdbx_strand_id
1 'polypeptide(L)'
;MIINEPNSDQNPLKVGQTKTPESPTPLKTGRPTRDTLEPARWTIRGIETDTRLTIEKAAERSGKTLGQFFNIELREAAANVLKKEHQPPARGEDLASDLFEKIKTELRESQAAELQSIREAIERRPASLREWLFGKRS
;
A
#
# COMPACT_ATOMS: atom_id res chain seq x y z
N MET A 1 1.81 87.80 -4.01
CA MET A 1 2.08 87.23 -2.67
C MET A 1 3.46 86.56 -2.75
N ILE A 2 4.51 87.27 -2.32
CA ILE A 2 5.25 87.12 -1.03
C ILE A 2 6.26 85.94 -1.05
N ILE A 3 7.50 86.28 -1.45
CA ILE A 3 8.86 85.99 -0.88
C ILE A 3 9.19 84.62 -0.25
N ASN A 4 10.23 83.92 -0.74
CA ASN A 4 11.61 83.92 -0.21
C ASN A 4 12.50 82.77 -0.79
N GLU A 5 13.70 83.13 -1.28
CA GLU A 5 14.90 82.28 -1.45
C GLU A 5 15.54 81.93 -0.06
N PRO A 6 16.68 81.22 0.14
CA PRO A 6 17.73 80.81 -0.81
C PRO A 6 18.48 79.47 -0.55
N ASN A 7 19.44 79.17 -1.44
CA ASN A 7 20.75 78.53 -1.22
C ASN A 7 20.84 77.09 -0.65
N SER A 8 21.46 76.16 -1.38
CA SER A 8 22.83 75.71 -1.05
C SER A 8 23.30 74.53 -1.91
N ASP A 9 24.49 74.72 -2.47
CA ASP A 9 25.58 73.74 -2.58
C ASP A 9 25.60 72.65 -3.68
N GLN A 10 26.46 72.94 -4.65
CA GLN A 10 27.62 72.12 -5.09
C GLN A 10 27.46 71.03 -6.17
N ASN A 11 27.97 71.43 -7.34
CA ASN A 11 28.69 70.70 -8.41
C ASN A 11 29.70 69.61 -7.89
N PRO A 12 30.39 68.76 -8.70
CA PRO A 12 30.19 68.28 -10.08
C PRO A 12 30.28 66.73 -10.27
N LEU A 13 29.98 66.28 -11.49
CA LEU A 13 30.47 65.11 -12.24
C LEU A 13 31.55 64.19 -11.60
N LYS A 14 31.32 62.86 -11.66
CA LYS A 14 32.41 61.89 -11.83
C LYS A 14 31.98 60.61 -12.57
N VAL A 15 32.23 60.61 -13.88
CA VAL A 15 32.33 59.40 -14.71
C VAL A 15 33.68 58.75 -14.40
N GLY A 16 33.67 57.46 -14.06
CA GLY A 16 34.88 56.67 -13.82
C GLY A 16 34.62 55.20 -14.11
N GLN A 17 34.80 54.79 -15.38
CA GLN A 17 34.84 53.39 -15.77
C GLN A 17 36.10 52.73 -15.19
N THR A 18 35.96 51.59 -14.52
CA THR A 18 37.07 50.66 -14.31
C THR A 18 36.81 49.38 -15.10
N LYS A 19 37.64 49.15 -16.12
CA LYS A 19 37.73 47.88 -16.85
C LYS A 19 38.42 46.86 -15.94
N THR A 20 37.75 45.77 -15.60
CA THR A 20 38.36 44.63 -14.90
C THR A 20 39.05 43.74 -15.94
N PRO A 21 40.34 43.39 -15.79
CA PRO A 21 40.98 42.41 -16.66
C PRO A 21 40.51 41.00 -16.31
N GLU A 22 40.12 40.23 -17.34
CA GLU A 22 39.75 38.83 -17.20
C GLU A 22 40.98 37.97 -16.87
N SER A 23 41.00 37.35 -15.69
CA SER A 23 41.92 36.25 -15.40
C SER A 23 41.33 34.92 -15.90
N PRO A 24 42.13 34.05 -16.53
CA PRO A 24 41.66 32.74 -16.95
C PRO A 24 41.51 31.84 -15.72
N THR A 25 40.26 31.53 -15.36
CA THR A 25 39.95 30.55 -14.31
C THR A 25 40.36 29.14 -14.75
N PRO A 26 41.15 28.39 -13.97
CA PRO A 26 41.43 26.98 -14.25
C PRO A 26 40.13 26.17 -14.11
N LEU A 27 39.88 25.29 -15.09
CA LEU A 27 38.77 24.35 -15.09
C LEU A 27 38.83 23.48 -13.84
N LYS A 28 37.98 23.81 -12.88
CA LYS A 28 37.78 23.04 -11.65
C LYS A 28 37.07 21.75 -12.06
N THR A 29 37.82 20.64 -12.14
CA THR A 29 37.31 19.28 -12.23
C THR A 29 36.50 18.97 -10.95
N GLY A 30 35.24 19.40 -10.96
CA GLY A 30 34.33 19.29 -9.84
C GLY A 30 33.42 18.07 -9.98
N ARG A 31 33.66 17.07 -9.11
CA ARG A 31 32.78 15.97 -8.67
C ARG A 31 32.10 15.14 -9.78
N PRO A 32 32.28 13.80 -9.83
CA PRO A 32 31.57 12.96 -10.78
C PRO A 32 30.06 13.18 -10.67
N THR A 33 29.41 13.37 -11.81
CA THR A 33 27.95 13.49 -11.93
C THR A 33 27.34 12.24 -11.29
N ARG A 34 26.52 12.46 -10.27
CA ARG A 34 25.87 11.34 -9.57
C ARG A 34 24.75 10.82 -10.47
N ASP A 35 25.01 9.73 -11.21
CA ASP A 35 24.05 9.10 -12.12
C ASP A 35 22.87 8.42 -11.40
N THR A 36 22.90 8.34 -10.07
CA THR A 36 21.76 7.88 -9.28
C THR A 36 20.92 9.07 -8.84
N LEU A 37 19.85 9.33 -9.58
CA LEU A 37 18.76 10.20 -9.14
C LEU A 37 18.25 9.63 -7.81
N GLU A 38 18.59 10.27 -6.68
CA GLU A 38 17.99 9.85 -5.41
C GLU A 38 16.48 10.08 -5.49
N PRO A 39 15.68 9.13 -4.96
CA PRO A 39 14.24 9.33 -4.88
C PRO A 39 13.95 10.61 -4.09
N ALA A 40 12.91 11.34 -4.53
CA ALA A 40 12.50 12.59 -3.90
C ALA A 40 12.28 12.38 -2.40
N ARG A 41 12.95 13.20 -1.58
CA ARG A 41 12.85 13.14 -0.12
C ARG A 41 11.57 13.85 0.30
N TRP A 42 10.80 13.20 1.15
CA TRP A 42 9.54 13.69 1.66
C TRP A 42 9.53 13.56 3.18
N THR A 43 8.75 14.39 3.85
CA THR A 43 8.63 14.38 5.31
C THR A 43 7.17 14.36 5.68
N ILE A 44 6.80 13.41 6.53
CA ILE A 44 5.44 13.27 7.06
C ILE A 44 5.43 13.88 8.45
N ARG A 45 4.52 14.82 8.70
CA ARG A 45 4.32 15.48 10.00
C ARG A 45 3.09 14.92 10.69
N GLY A 46 3.00 15.10 12.01
CA GLY A 46 1.83 14.71 12.79
C GLY A 46 1.70 13.22 13.06
N ILE A 47 2.76 12.42 12.87
CA ILE A 47 2.77 11.02 13.27
C ILE A 47 2.88 10.95 14.79
N GLU A 48 1.92 10.29 15.43
CA GLU A 48 1.97 10.02 16.86
C GLU A 48 3.17 9.14 17.22
N THR A 49 3.73 9.35 18.41
CA THR A 49 4.93 8.62 18.86
C THR A 49 4.70 7.12 18.89
N ASP A 50 3.52 6.67 19.32
CA ASP A 50 3.17 5.26 19.38
C ASP A 50 3.07 4.61 17.99
N THR A 51 2.47 5.32 17.03
CA THR A 51 2.42 4.89 15.63
C THR A 51 3.83 4.73 15.07
N ARG A 52 4.72 5.69 15.33
CA ARG A 52 6.12 5.61 14.89
C ARG A 52 6.83 4.38 15.47
N LEU A 53 6.72 4.14 16.77
CA LEU A 53 7.32 2.97 17.42
C LEU A 53 6.79 1.65 16.87
N THR A 54 5.50 1.60 16.56
CA THR A 54 4.86 0.43 15.98
C THR A 54 5.40 0.14 14.57
N ILE A 55 5.55 1.16 13.74
CA ILE A 55 6.10 1.03 12.39
C ILE A 55 7.58 0.61 12.46
N GLU A 56 8.37 1.20 13.36
CA GLU A 56 9.78 0.82 13.55
C GLU A 56 9.93 -0.65 13.94
N LYS A 57 9.12 -1.14 14.90
CA LYS A 57 9.09 -2.57 15.28
C LYS A 57 8.63 -3.47 14.13
N ALA A 58 7.65 -3.04 13.34
CA ALA A 58 7.18 -3.81 12.18
C ALA A 58 8.27 -3.90 11.09
N ALA A 59 8.98 -2.81 10.83
CA ALA A 59 10.10 -2.77 9.90
C ALA A 59 11.22 -3.71 10.36
N GLU A 60 11.60 -3.65 11.64
CA GLU A 60 12.60 -4.54 12.25
C GLU A 60 12.20 -6.01 12.12
N ARG A 61 10.94 -6.35 12.44
CA ARG A 61 10.41 -7.72 12.29
C ARG A 61 10.44 -8.21 10.84
N SER A 62 10.26 -7.32 9.87
CA SER A 62 10.31 -7.65 8.45
C SER A 62 11.75 -7.76 7.90
N GLY A 63 12.77 -7.42 8.70
CA GLY A 63 14.17 -7.39 8.28
C GLY A 63 14.48 -6.30 7.25
N LYS A 64 13.63 -5.27 7.13
CA LYS A 64 13.75 -4.19 6.14
C LYS A 64 14.09 -2.88 6.83
N THR A 65 14.74 -1.98 6.10
CA THR A 65 14.90 -0.60 6.58
C THR A 65 13.53 0.09 6.66
N LEU A 66 13.39 1.07 7.57
CA LEU A 66 12.14 1.81 7.75
C LEU A 66 11.61 2.39 6.44
N GLY A 67 12.48 2.96 5.60
CA GLY A 67 12.09 3.50 4.29
C GLY A 67 11.63 2.44 3.29
N GLN A 68 12.27 1.27 3.26
CA GLN A 68 11.84 0.16 2.40
C GLN A 68 10.50 -0.43 2.85
N PHE A 69 10.33 -0.62 4.17
CA PHE A 69 9.06 -1.06 4.75
C PHE A 69 7.95 -0.09 4.37
N PHE A 70 8.16 1.21 4.62
CA PHE A 70 7.17 2.24 4.32
C PHE A 70 6.79 2.30 2.84
N ASN A 71 7.77 2.20 1.92
CA ASN A 71 7.51 2.21 0.48
C ASN A 71 6.69 1.02 -0.02
N ILE A 72 6.79 -0.14 0.63
CA ILE A 72 6.04 -1.33 0.26
C ILE A 72 4.62 -1.22 0.82
N GLU A 73 4.50 -1.06 2.13
CA GLU A 73 3.20 -1.01 2.81
C GLU A 73 2.33 0.13 2.30
N LEU A 74 2.90 1.32 2.09
CA LEU A 74 2.14 2.45 1.60
C LEU A 74 1.71 2.27 0.14
N ARG A 75 2.54 1.63 -0.69
CA ARG A 75 2.17 1.31 -2.08
C ARG A 75 1.00 0.34 -2.11
N GLU A 76 1.04 -0.71 -1.30
CA GLU A 76 -0.03 -1.69 -1.19
C GLU A 76 -1.32 -1.05 -0.64
N ALA A 77 -1.20 -0.25 0.42
CA ALA A 77 -2.32 0.48 0.99
C ALA A 77 -2.94 1.44 -0.03
N ALA A 78 -2.14 2.24 -0.73
CA ALA A 78 -2.62 3.15 -1.78
C ALA A 78 -3.27 2.39 -2.95
N ALA A 79 -2.67 1.29 -3.40
CA ALA A 79 -3.25 0.45 -4.44
C ALA A 79 -4.61 -0.13 -4.00
N ASN A 80 -4.74 -0.52 -2.74
CA ASN A 80 -6.01 -1.02 -2.19
C ASN A 80 -7.07 0.08 -2.10
N VAL A 81 -6.71 1.31 -1.73
CA VAL A 81 -7.63 2.45 -1.74
C VAL A 81 -8.11 2.73 -3.16
N LEU A 82 -7.20 2.80 -4.14
CA LEU A 82 -7.55 3.02 -5.54
C LEU A 82 -8.44 1.91 -6.10
N LYS A 83 -8.19 0.66 -5.75
CA LYS A 83 -9.05 -0.47 -6.13
C LYS A 83 -10.44 -0.36 -5.50
N LYS A 84 -10.52 0.03 -4.22
CA LYS A 84 -11.79 0.18 -3.49
C LYS A 84 -12.64 1.34 -4.04
N GLU A 85 -12.02 2.45 -4.42
CA GLU A 85 -12.75 3.58 -5.04
C GLU A 85 -13.29 3.26 -6.44
N HIS A 86 -12.68 2.30 -7.15
CA HIS A 86 -13.14 1.87 -8.48
C HIS A 86 -13.96 0.58 -8.46
N GLN A 87 -14.09 -0.07 -7.31
CA GLN A 87 -15.08 -1.12 -7.14
C GLN A 87 -16.41 -0.43 -6.84
N PRO A 88 -17.42 -0.50 -7.73
CA PRO A 88 -18.78 -0.24 -7.27
C PRO A 88 -19.01 -1.12 -6.04
N PRO A 89 -19.72 -0.63 -5.01
CA PRO A 89 -20.04 -1.46 -3.85
C PRO A 89 -20.59 -2.76 -4.40
N ALA A 90 -19.93 -3.88 -4.06
CA ALA A 90 -20.35 -5.20 -4.52
C ALA A 90 -21.85 -5.26 -4.31
N ARG A 91 -22.58 -5.41 -5.41
CA ARG A 91 -24.04 -5.46 -5.34
C ARG A 91 -24.35 -6.57 -4.33
N GLY A 92 -25.29 -6.34 -3.40
CA GLY A 92 -25.57 -7.31 -2.34
C GLY A 92 -25.86 -8.70 -2.91
N GLU A 93 -26.35 -8.74 -4.14
CA GLU A 93 -26.53 -9.91 -4.99
C GLU A 93 -25.25 -10.72 -5.25
N ASP A 94 -24.11 -10.08 -5.51
CA ASP A 94 -22.84 -10.76 -5.81
C ASP A 94 -22.27 -11.46 -4.56
N LEU A 95 -22.33 -10.76 -3.41
CA LEU A 95 -21.92 -11.32 -2.12
C LEU A 95 -22.85 -12.48 -1.69
N ALA A 96 -24.14 -12.33 -1.95
CA ALA A 96 -25.14 -13.37 -1.69
C ALA A 96 -24.92 -14.59 -2.60
N SER A 97 -24.55 -14.42 -3.87
CA SER A 97 -24.26 -15.53 -4.77
C SER A 97 -23.03 -16.32 -4.34
N ASP A 98 -21.96 -15.65 -3.93
CA ASP A 98 -20.73 -16.31 -3.46
C ASP A 98 -20.99 -17.10 -2.17
N LEU A 99 -21.73 -16.49 -1.24
CA LEU A 99 -22.12 -17.16 0.00
C LEU A 99 -23.05 -18.35 -0.26
N PHE A 100 -24.00 -18.19 -1.19
CA PHE A 100 -24.93 -19.25 -1.56
C PHE A 100 -24.22 -20.45 -2.21
N GLU A 101 -23.30 -20.21 -3.14
CA GLU A 101 -22.53 -21.30 -3.77
C GLU A 101 -21.60 -22.00 -2.76
N LYS A 102 -21.03 -21.26 -1.80
CA LYS A 102 -20.27 -21.86 -0.70
C LYS A 102 -21.14 -22.80 0.16
N ILE A 103 -22.29 -22.32 0.63
CA ILE A 103 -23.22 -23.11 1.47
C ILE A 103 -23.71 -24.34 0.71
N LYS A 104 -24.04 -24.20 -0.58
CA LYS A 104 -24.49 -25.30 -1.44
C LYS A 104 -23.41 -26.36 -1.62
N THR A 105 -22.14 -25.97 -1.68
CA THR A 105 -21.01 -26.89 -1.79
C THR A 105 -20.82 -27.67 -0.48
N GLU A 106 -20.78 -26.98 0.66
CA GLU A 106 -20.68 -27.62 1.98
C GLU A 106 -21.85 -28.58 2.25
N LEU A 107 -23.07 -28.21 1.86
CA LEU A 107 -24.25 -29.07 2.00
C LEU A 107 -24.12 -30.36 1.17
N ARG A 108 -23.61 -30.26 -0.06
CA ARG A 108 -23.38 -31.43 -0.92
C ARG A 108 -22.31 -32.36 -0.35
N GLU A 109 -21.24 -31.80 0.20
CA GLU A 109 -20.17 -32.58 0.83
C GLU A 109 -20.69 -33.30 2.07
N SER A 110 -21.48 -32.61 2.91
CA SER A 110 -22.14 -33.22 4.07
C SER A 110 -23.10 -34.35 3.67
N GLN A 111 -23.96 -34.14 2.67
CA GLN A 111 -24.86 -35.17 2.15
C GLN A 111 -24.09 -36.37 1.58
N ALA A 112 -22.99 -36.12 0.86
CA ALA A 112 -22.16 -37.19 0.31
C ALA A 112 -21.51 -38.01 1.43
N ALA A 113 -21.02 -37.36 2.49
CA ALA A 113 -20.43 -38.04 3.65
C ALA A 113 -21.48 -38.89 4.39
N GLU A 114 -22.70 -38.37 4.59
CA GLU A 114 -23.79 -39.12 5.19
C GLU A 114 -24.19 -40.34 4.36
N LEU A 115 -24.35 -40.18 3.04
CA LEU A 115 -24.67 -41.30 2.15
C LEU A 115 -23.56 -42.35 2.11
N GLN A 116 -22.29 -41.92 2.17
CA GLN A 116 -21.16 -42.85 2.29
C GLN A 116 -21.21 -43.63 3.61
N SER A 117 -21.49 -42.95 4.73
CA SER A 117 -21.65 -43.60 6.03
C SER A 117 -22.81 -44.59 6.04
N ILE A 118 -23.96 -44.22 5.47
CA ILE A 118 -25.13 -45.10 5.33
C ILE A 118 -24.78 -46.33 4.47
N ARG A 119 -24.10 -46.11 3.34
CA ARG A 119 -23.68 -47.20 2.45
C ARG A 119 -22.73 -48.16 3.16
N GLU A 120 -21.71 -47.65 3.83
CA GLU A 120 -20.76 -48.46 4.59
C GLU A 120 -21.47 -49.23 5.72
N ALA A 121 -22.44 -48.60 6.40
CA ALA A 121 -23.25 -49.24 7.43
C ALA A 121 -24.16 -50.35 6.86
N ILE A 122 -24.71 -50.18 5.65
CA ILE A 122 -25.48 -51.22 4.95
C ILE A 122 -24.57 -52.38 4.53
N GLU A 123 -23.38 -52.09 3.99
CA GLU A 123 -22.42 -53.10 3.56
C GLU A 123 -21.86 -53.91 4.75
N ARG A 124 -21.73 -53.30 5.93
CA ARG A 124 -21.34 -53.97 7.17
C ARG A 124 -22.47 -54.76 7.85
N ARG A 125 -23.72 -54.72 7.35
CA ARG A 125 -24.81 -55.52 7.95
C ARG A 125 -24.51 -57.01 7.77
N PRO A 126 -24.48 -57.80 8.86
CA PRO A 126 -24.26 -59.24 8.74
C PRO A 126 -25.44 -59.88 8.00
N ALA A 127 -25.17 -60.91 7.19
CA ALA A 127 -26.18 -61.65 6.43
C ALA A 127 -27.34 -62.18 7.31
N SER A 128 -27.06 -62.41 8.60
CA SER A 128 -28.04 -62.81 9.62
C SER A 128 -29.11 -61.76 9.93
N LEU A 129 -28.87 -60.47 9.70
CA LEU A 129 -29.88 -59.41 9.89
C LEU A 129 -30.95 -59.47 8.79
N ARG A 130 -30.56 -59.85 7.57
CA ARG A 130 -31.49 -60.02 6.44
C ARG A 130 -32.35 -61.26 6.63
N GLU A 131 -31.77 -62.33 7.21
CA GLU A 131 -32.51 -63.51 7.65
C GLU A 131 -33.47 -63.23 8.82
N TRP A 132 -33.10 -62.33 9.74
CA TRP A 132 -33.96 -61.92 10.87
C TRP A 132 -35.11 -60.99 10.44
N LEU A 133 -34.87 -60.02 9.55
CA LEU A 133 -35.89 -59.06 9.10
C LEU A 133 -36.88 -59.61 8.07
N PHE A 134 -36.45 -60.52 7.20
CA PHE A 134 -37.30 -61.02 6.10
C PHE A 134 -37.62 -62.51 6.20
N GLY A 135 -37.18 -63.17 7.28
CA GLY A 135 -37.37 -64.60 7.48
C GLY A 135 -36.57 -65.45 6.49
N LYS A 136 -36.27 -66.69 6.88
CA LYS A 136 -35.68 -67.68 5.99
C LYS A 136 -36.68 -67.98 4.88
N ARG A 137 -36.36 -67.61 3.63
CA ARG A 137 -37.07 -68.17 2.46
C ARG A 137 -36.70 -69.65 2.38
N SER A 138 -37.64 -70.50 2.79
CA SER A 138 -37.62 -71.94 2.53
C SER A 138 -37.89 -72.22 1.05
#